data_AF-A0A7S2C3F2-F1
#
_entry.id   AF-A0A7S2C3F2-F1
#
_cell.length_a   1.000
_cell.length_b   1.000
_cell.length_c   1.000
_cell.angle_alpha   90.00
_cell.angle_beta   90.00
_cell.angle_gamma   90.00
#
_symmetry.space_group_name_H-M   'P 1'
#
loop_
_entity.id
_entity.type
_entity.pdbx_description
1 polymer ?
#
loop_
_entity_poly.entity_id
_entity_poly.type
_entity_poly.pdbx_seq_one_letter_code
_entity_poly.pdbx_strand_id
1 'polypeptide(L)'
;DSWILVQLGKWDDAGVASPDCRLPQLQMTVGEPPRTALDRLVASKMPFVPKAEVDRSIEQELVLDEEKATGSGFLTKHARIFFDAVVESEFKLAVSYLDRKPTGPVERDTSAPCRHAFAVADSAAPEKRTIYTWISPTTFDALTTSQAGEVMAQRFLSELVLDGTKVNLIPPAVIPI
;
A
#
# COMPACT_ATOMS: atom_id res chain seq x y z
N ASP A 1 -4.41 15.41 -13.65
CA ASP A 1 -4.76 14.13 -13.00
C ASP A 1 -3.63 13.70 -12.09
N SER A 2 -3.85 13.76 -10.77
CA SER A 2 -2.91 13.24 -9.79
C SER A 2 -3.12 11.73 -9.64
N TRP A 3 -2.03 11.01 -9.45
CA TRP A 3 -2.03 9.57 -9.23
C TRP A 3 -1.31 9.29 -7.92
N ILE A 4 -1.84 8.32 -7.16
CA ILE A 4 -1.26 7.88 -5.90
C ILE A 4 -0.71 6.49 -6.11
N LEU A 5 0.55 6.27 -5.74
CA LEU A 5 1.12 4.95 -5.66
C LEU A 5 0.60 4.28 -4.39
N VAL A 6 -0.07 3.14 -4.55
CA VAL A 6 -0.62 2.40 -3.41
C VAL A 6 -0.06 1.00 -3.37
N GLN A 7 0.25 0.55 -2.17
CA GLN A 7 0.44 -0.87 -1.90
C GLN A 7 -0.94 -1.53 -1.98
N LEU A 8 -1.13 -2.47 -2.89
CA LEU A 8 -2.39 -3.18 -3.04
C LEU A 8 -2.41 -4.49 -2.24
N GLY A 9 -1.24 -5.14 -2.15
CA GLY A 9 -1.13 -6.43 -1.49
C GLY A 9 0.31 -6.90 -1.35
N LYS A 10 0.45 -8.12 -0.81
CA LYS A 10 1.72 -8.81 -0.64
C LYS A 10 1.59 -10.24 -1.15
N TRP A 11 2.66 -10.73 -1.74
CA TRP A 11 2.91 -12.12 -2.06
C TRP A 11 3.81 -12.74 -1.01
N ASP A 12 3.37 -13.85 -0.45
CA ASP A 12 4.19 -14.67 0.44
C ASP A 12 5.09 -15.63 -0.36
N ASP A 13 5.92 -16.36 0.39
CA ASP A 13 6.84 -17.39 -0.10
C ASP A 13 6.12 -18.62 -0.68
N ALA A 14 4.83 -18.80 -0.39
CA ALA A 14 3.98 -19.82 -0.99
C ALA A 14 3.32 -19.35 -2.31
N GLY A 15 3.60 -18.12 -2.76
CA GLY A 15 3.03 -17.55 -3.97
C GLY A 15 1.57 -17.11 -3.82
N VAL A 16 1.10 -16.96 -2.59
CA VAL A 16 -0.26 -16.53 -2.27
C VAL A 16 -0.28 -15.02 -2.00
N ALA A 17 -1.18 -14.31 -2.68
CA ALA A 17 -1.37 -12.88 -2.47
C ALA A 17 -2.48 -12.58 -1.47
N SER A 18 -2.24 -11.59 -0.64
CA SER A 18 -3.20 -11.03 0.31
C SER A 18 -3.38 -9.52 0.09
N PRO A 19 -4.59 -8.98 0.18
CA PRO A 19 -4.82 -7.53 0.14
C PRO A 19 -4.14 -6.83 1.32
N ASP A 20 -3.50 -5.69 1.05
CA ASP A 20 -2.86 -4.82 2.05
C ASP A 20 -2.91 -3.36 1.56
N CYS A 21 -4.10 -2.91 1.16
CA CYS A 21 -4.37 -1.53 0.73
C CYS A 21 -4.80 -0.66 1.91
N ARG A 22 -3.83 -0.33 2.77
CA ARG A 22 -4.06 0.47 3.97
C ARG A 22 -3.08 1.63 4.03
N LEU A 23 -3.52 2.74 4.62
CA LEU A 23 -2.60 3.82 4.98
C LEU A 23 -1.57 3.29 5.97
N PRO A 24 -0.28 3.54 5.73
CA PRO A 24 0.75 3.07 6.63
C PRO A 24 0.58 3.75 7.98
N GLN A 25 0.54 2.94 9.04
CA GLN A 25 0.47 3.45 10.41
C GLN A 25 1.88 3.68 10.94
N LEU A 26 2.10 4.87 11.48
CA LEU A 26 3.34 5.23 12.14
C LEU A 26 3.18 5.01 13.65
N GLN A 27 3.81 3.98 14.19
CA GLN A 27 3.93 3.82 15.64
C GLN A 27 5.25 4.43 16.10
N MET A 28 5.19 5.36 17.04
CA MET A 28 6.36 6.00 17.62
C MET A 28 6.67 5.44 19.01
N THR A 29 7.94 5.25 19.30
CA THR A 29 8.44 4.93 20.64
C THR A 29 8.55 6.20 21.47
N VAL A 30 8.36 6.12 22.79
CA VAL A 30 8.51 7.27 23.68
C VAL A 30 9.91 7.87 23.54
N GLY A 31 9.99 9.15 23.18
CA GLY A 31 11.25 9.86 22.93
C GLY A 31 11.88 9.61 21.55
N GLU A 32 11.26 8.80 20.68
CA GLU A 32 11.69 8.63 19.29
C GLU A 32 11.40 9.92 18.50
N PRO A 33 12.39 10.53 17.82
CA PRO A 33 12.13 11.64 16.92
C PRO A 33 11.18 11.22 15.78
N PRO A 34 10.20 12.04 15.38
CA PRO A 34 9.30 11.74 14.25
C PRO A 34 10.05 11.32 12.98
N ARG A 35 11.19 11.95 12.72
CA ARG A 35 12.11 11.60 11.63
C ARG A 35 12.52 10.13 11.65
N THR A 36 12.98 9.64 12.79
CA THR A 36 13.47 8.26 12.94
C THR A 36 12.33 7.27 12.72
N ALA A 37 11.14 7.58 13.25
CA ALA A 37 9.96 6.75 13.05
C ALA A 37 9.55 6.70 11.57
N LEU A 38 9.52 7.86 10.89
CA LEU A 38 9.21 7.95 9.46
C LEU A 38 10.23 7.19 8.61
N ASP A 39 11.53 7.38 8.88
CA ASP A 39 12.61 6.69 8.16
C ASP A 39 12.46 5.18 8.30
N ARG A 40 12.06 4.68 9.48
CA ARG A 40 11.72 3.27 9.71
C ARG A 40 10.48 2.82 8.95
N LEU A 41 9.44 3.66 8.90
CA LEU A 41 8.21 3.36 8.15
C LEU A 41 8.49 3.26 6.64
N VAL A 42 9.23 4.21 6.08
CA VAL A 42 9.65 4.23 4.68
C VAL A 42 10.52 3.01 4.38
N ALA A 43 11.52 2.73 5.21
CA ALA A 43 12.37 1.54 5.04
C ALA A 43 11.57 0.23 5.09
N SER A 44 10.51 0.16 5.91
CA SER A 44 9.65 -1.02 6.02
C SER A 44 8.65 -1.17 4.86
N LYS A 45 8.03 -0.08 4.42
CA LYS A 45 6.96 -0.10 3.41
C LYS A 45 7.45 0.07 1.98
N MET A 46 8.61 0.68 1.83
CA MET A 46 9.28 0.98 0.57
C MET A 46 10.78 0.68 0.71
N PRO A 47 11.16 -0.58 1.02
CA PRO A 47 12.56 -0.96 1.23
C PRO A 47 13.44 -0.70 0.00
N PHE A 48 12.79 -0.61 -1.16
CA PHE A 48 13.40 -0.34 -2.44
C PHE A 48 13.59 1.14 -2.76
N VAL A 49 13.24 2.05 -1.85
CA VAL A 49 13.55 3.49 -1.98
C VAL A 49 14.79 3.79 -1.12
N PRO A 50 15.99 3.26 -1.43
CA PRO A 50 17.18 3.78 -0.80
C PRO A 50 17.42 5.16 -1.43
N LYS A 51 17.47 6.21 -0.59
CA LYS A 51 17.84 7.58 -0.97
C LYS A 51 16.75 8.42 -1.67
N ALA A 52 15.47 8.29 -1.30
CA ALA A 52 14.61 9.45 -1.49
C ALA A 52 15.10 10.55 -0.54
N GLU A 53 15.46 11.72 -1.08
CA GLU A 53 15.57 12.91 -0.26
C GLU A 53 14.14 13.32 0.10
N VAL A 54 13.70 12.88 1.27
CA VAL A 54 12.37 13.22 1.77
C VAL A 54 12.41 14.70 2.14
N ASP A 55 12.00 15.59 1.23
CA ASP A 55 11.83 17.01 1.52
C ASP A 55 10.55 17.20 2.35
N ARG A 56 10.72 17.39 3.66
CA ARG A 56 9.63 17.30 4.66
C ARG A 56 8.96 18.66 4.86
N SER A 57 8.46 19.26 3.79
CA SER A 57 7.93 20.62 3.83
C SER A 57 6.54 20.76 4.47
N ILE A 58 5.77 19.67 4.62
CA ILE A 58 4.37 19.75 5.08
C ILE A 58 4.08 18.77 6.22
N GLU A 59 4.38 19.14 7.46
CA GLU A 59 3.78 18.52 8.64
C GLU A 59 2.42 19.17 8.91
N GLN A 60 1.35 18.70 8.27
CA GLN A 60 0.00 19.04 8.70
C GLN A 60 -0.48 17.95 9.65
N GLU A 61 -0.39 18.20 10.96
CA GLU A 61 -0.97 17.35 11.99
C GLU A 61 -2.49 17.59 12.06
N LEU A 62 -3.28 16.60 11.67
CA LEU A 62 -4.71 16.58 11.94
C LEU A 62 -4.97 15.64 13.11
N VAL A 63 -5.27 16.20 14.28
CA VAL A 63 -5.71 15.44 15.45
C VAL A 63 -7.16 15.03 15.22
N LEU A 64 -7.39 13.74 14.99
CA LEU A 64 -8.67 13.18 14.62
C LEU A 64 -9.56 12.90 15.84
N ASP A 65 -9.00 12.41 16.96
CA ASP A 65 -9.72 12.18 18.22
C ASP A 65 -8.75 11.94 19.41
N GLU A 66 -9.22 12.28 20.62
CA GLU A 66 -8.64 11.84 21.90
C GLU A 66 -9.57 10.79 22.54
N GLU A 67 -9.27 9.50 22.34
CA GLU A 67 -9.99 8.43 23.04
C GLU A 67 -9.20 7.94 24.26
N LYS A 68 -9.88 7.85 25.41
CA LYS A 68 -9.38 7.03 26.52
C LYS A 68 -9.59 5.58 26.13
N ALA A 69 -8.50 4.85 25.92
CA ALA A 69 -8.57 3.42 25.66
C ALA A 69 -9.30 2.73 26.83
N THR A 70 -10.43 2.09 26.51
CA THR A 70 -11.31 1.43 27.46
C THR A 70 -10.52 0.35 28.21
N GLY A 71 -10.21 0.62 29.48
CA GLY A 71 -9.56 -0.32 30.40
C GLY A 71 -8.07 -0.05 30.71
N SER A 72 -7.36 0.78 29.94
CA SER A 72 -5.91 1.00 30.16
C SER A 72 -5.56 2.39 30.68
N GLY A 73 -6.51 3.33 30.67
CA GLY A 73 -6.31 4.70 31.19
C GLY A 73 -5.40 5.58 30.32
N PHE A 74 -4.86 5.05 29.22
CA PHE A 74 -4.03 5.79 28.27
C PHE A 74 -4.90 6.60 27.31
N LEU A 75 -4.52 7.86 27.09
CA LEU A 75 -5.06 8.72 26.05
C LEU A 75 -4.39 8.35 24.73
N THR A 76 -5.19 7.94 23.74
CA THR A 76 -4.71 7.70 22.38
C THR A 76 -5.03 8.92 21.53
N LYS A 77 -4.00 9.54 20.96
CA LYS A 77 -4.13 10.63 19.99
C LYS A 77 -3.94 10.08 18.60
N HIS A 78 -4.94 10.25 17.74
CA HIS A 78 -4.82 9.91 16.33
C HIS A 78 -4.39 11.16 15.55
N ALA A 79 -3.16 11.18 15.05
CA ALA A 79 -2.66 12.23 14.17
C ALA A 79 -2.55 11.69 12.74
N ARG A 80 -3.04 12.46 11.76
CA ARG A 80 -2.67 12.27 10.36
C ARG A 80 -1.53 13.24 10.05
N ILE A 81 -0.41 12.73 9.55
CA ILE A 81 0.76 13.52 9.16
C ILE A 81 1.03 13.21 7.70
N PHE A 82 1.19 14.26 6.90
CA PHE A 82 1.60 14.15 5.50
C PHE A 82 3.11 14.31 5.42
N PHE A 83 3.73 13.63 4.46
CA PHE A 83 5.15 13.75 4.20
C PHE A 83 5.35 13.83 2.70
N ASP A 84 6.02 14.89 2.26
CA ASP A 84 6.48 14.99 0.88
C ASP A 84 7.83 14.30 0.76
N ALA A 85 8.05 13.63 -0.38
CA ALA A 85 9.31 12.97 -0.66
C ALA A 85 9.72 13.18 -2.10
N VAL A 86 10.99 13.51 -2.31
CA VAL A 86 11.58 13.62 -3.64
C VAL A 86 12.44 12.40 -3.89
N VAL A 87 12.10 11.66 -4.94
CA VAL A 87 12.89 10.52 -5.40
C VAL A 87 13.92 11.04 -6.40
N GLU A 88 15.19 10.60 -6.27
CA GLU A 88 16.24 10.94 -7.23
C GLU A 88 15.85 10.54 -8.65
N SER A 89 16.24 11.35 -9.64
CA SER A 89 15.85 11.17 -11.05
C SER A 89 16.38 9.88 -11.68
N GLU A 90 17.46 9.31 -11.16
CA GLU A 90 18.08 8.07 -11.67
C GLU A 90 17.59 6.80 -10.95
N PHE A 91 16.50 6.91 -10.20
CA PHE A 91 15.94 5.80 -9.45
C PHE A 91 15.50 4.65 -10.38
N LYS A 92 16.14 3.49 -10.22
CA LYS A 92 15.82 2.26 -10.95
C LYS A 92 15.34 1.20 -9.99
N LEU A 93 14.18 0.64 -10.30
CA LEU A 93 13.57 -0.43 -9.53
C LEU A 93 13.48 -1.70 -10.37
N ALA A 94 13.95 -2.82 -9.81
CA ALA A 94 13.68 -4.13 -10.38
C ALA A 94 12.21 -4.48 -10.12
N VAL A 95 11.35 -4.21 -11.10
CA VAL A 95 9.91 -4.49 -11.03
C VAL A 95 9.53 -5.65 -11.95
N SER A 96 8.62 -6.49 -11.49
CA SER A 96 7.87 -7.39 -12.35
C SER A 96 6.52 -6.75 -12.66
N TYR A 97 6.23 -6.47 -13.93
CA TYR A 97 4.93 -5.92 -14.31
C TYR A 97 3.85 -7.01 -14.22
N LEU A 98 2.68 -6.61 -13.75
CA LEU A 98 1.50 -7.47 -13.61
C LEU A 98 0.42 -6.99 -14.56
N ASP A 99 -0.01 -7.89 -15.43
CA ASP A 99 -1.10 -7.63 -16.33
C ASP A 99 -2.42 -7.96 -15.65
N ARG A 100 -3.39 -7.06 -15.76
CA ARG A 100 -4.76 -7.34 -15.34
C ARG A 100 -5.51 -8.05 -16.47
N LYS A 101 -6.00 -9.26 -16.21
CA LYS A 101 -6.83 -9.97 -17.19
C LYS A 101 -8.17 -9.22 -17.35
N PRO A 102 -8.58 -8.82 -18.57
CA PRO A 102 -9.86 -8.16 -18.77
C PRO A 102 -10.99 -9.11 -18.34
N THR A 103 -11.89 -8.64 -17.47
CA THR A 103 -13.01 -9.45 -16.96
C THR A 103 -14.28 -9.33 -17.79
N GLY A 104 -14.27 -8.57 -18.90
CA GLY A 104 -15.41 -8.49 -19.81
C GLY A 104 -15.12 -7.73 -21.11
N PRO A 105 -16.08 -7.73 -22.06
CA PRO A 105 -15.94 -7.08 -23.37
C PRO A 105 -15.92 -5.54 -23.29
N VAL A 106 -16.32 -4.95 -22.16
CA VAL A 106 -16.50 -3.49 -21.98
C VAL A 106 -15.22 -2.80 -21.45
N GLU A 107 -14.31 -3.53 -20.81
CA GLU A 107 -13.05 -2.97 -20.31
C GLU A 107 -11.93 -3.11 -21.35
N ARG A 108 -12.07 -2.46 -22.51
CA ARG A 108 -10.97 -2.29 -23.48
C ARG A 108 -10.39 -0.88 -23.52
N ASP A 109 -10.77 -0.01 -22.59
CA ASP A 109 -10.09 1.27 -22.46
C ASP A 109 -8.73 1.04 -21.77
N THR A 110 -7.71 0.89 -22.59
CA THR A 110 -6.30 0.65 -22.22
C THR A 110 -5.59 1.91 -21.74
N SER A 111 -6.27 3.05 -21.73
CA SER A 111 -5.69 4.36 -21.39
C SER A 111 -5.59 4.64 -19.89
N ALA A 112 -6.29 3.90 -19.04
CA ALA A 112 -6.27 4.12 -17.60
C ALA A 112 -5.05 3.41 -16.94
N PRO A 113 -4.14 4.14 -16.27
CA PRO A 113 -2.98 3.56 -15.58
C PRO A 113 -3.37 2.63 -14.42
N CYS A 114 -4.66 2.57 -14.05
CA CYS A 114 -5.23 1.60 -13.12
C CYS A 114 -5.08 0.12 -13.53
N ARG A 115 -4.62 -0.20 -14.77
CA ARG A 115 -4.41 -1.59 -15.21
C ARG A 115 -3.05 -2.17 -14.87
N HIS A 116 -2.04 -1.32 -14.71
CA HIS A 116 -0.67 -1.78 -14.55
C HIS A 116 -0.36 -1.83 -13.06
N ALA A 117 -0.44 -3.02 -12.49
CA ALA A 117 0.20 -3.28 -11.22
C ALA A 117 1.65 -3.71 -11.47
N PHE A 118 2.48 -3.57 -10.46
CA PHE A 118 3.84 -4.10 -10.50
C PHE A 118 4.19 -4.68 -9.14
N ALA A 119 4.98 -5.74 -9.17
CA ALA A 119 5.48 -6.39 -7.98
C ALA A 119 6.96 -6.06 -7.80
N VAL A 120 7.32 -5.78 -6.55
CA VAL A 120 8.69 -5.52 -6.13
C VAL A 120 9.09 -6.62 -5.16
N ALA A 121 10.19 -7.31 -5.45
CA ALA A 121 10.71 -8.33 -4.55
C ALA A 121 11.30 -7.70 -3.28
N ASP A 122 11.12 -8.35 -2.14
CA ASP A 122 11.81 -7.98 -0.91
C ASP A 122 13.30 -8.31 -1.06
N SER A 123 14.17 -7.33 -0.78
CA SER A 123 15.62 -7.51 -0.84
C SER A 123 16.16 -8.59 0.10
N ALA A 124 15.51 -8.80 1.25
CA ALA A 124 15.89 -9.81 2.23
C ALA A 124 15.24 -11.18 1.96
N ALA A 125 14.16 -11.20 1.18
CA ALA A 125 13.34 -12.37 0.91
C ALA A 125 12.78 -12.31 -0.54
N PRO A 126 13.59 -12.58 -1.58
CA PRO A 126 13.24 -12.33 -2.98
C PRO A 126 11.98 -13.08 -3.48
N GLU A 127 11.60 -14.16 -2.80
CA GLU A 127 10.37 -14.90 -3.01
C GLU A 127 9.12 -14.11 -2.59
N LYS A 128 9.26 -13.22 -1.59
CA LYS A 128 8.21 -12.32 -1.15
C LYS A 128 8.19 -11.09 -2.03
N ARG A 129 7.00 -10.63 -2.38
CA ARG A 129 6.84 -9.46 -3.23
C ARG A 129 5.76 -8.54 -2.70
N THR A 130 5.96 -7.25 -2.84
CA THR A 130 4.91 -6.27 -2.55
C THR A 130 4.33 -5.75 -3.86
N ILE A 131 3.00 -5.77 -3.97
CA ILE A 131 2.28 -5.40 -5.18
C ILE A 131 1.83 -3.96 -5.04
N TYR A 132 2.15 -3.15 -6.04
CA TYR A 132 1.78 -1.75 -6.13
C TYR A 132 0.97 -1.46 -7.39
N THR A 133 0.19 -0.39 -7.35
CA THR A 133 -0.52 0.13 -8.51
C THR A 133 -0.70 1.64 -8.36
N TRP A 134 -0.85 2.34 -9.48
CA TRP A 134 -1.22 3.74 -9.50
C TRP A 134 -2.73 3.88 -9.61
N ILE A 135 -3.34 4.59 -8.66
CA ILE A 135 -4.79 4.83 -8.65
C ILE A 135 -5.12 6.30 -8.46
N SER A 136 -6.34 6.68 -8.84
CA SER A 136 -6.84 8.02 -8.58
C SER A 136 -7.11 8.22 -7.07
N PRO A 137 -7.03 9.45 -6.55
CA PRO A 137 -7.43 9.76 -5.18
C PRO A 137 -8.83 9.26 -4.82
N THR A 138 -9.81 9.42 -5.73
CA THR A 138 -11.19 8.96 -5.52
C THR A 138 -11.27 7.44 -5.37
N THR A 139 -10.50 6.69 -6.15
CA THR A 139 -10.41 5.23 -6.01
C THR A 139 -9.74 4.84 -4.70
N PHE A 140 -8.70 5.57 -4.29
CA PHE A 140 -8.01 5.32 -3.04
C PHE A 140 -8.90 5.51 -1.81
N ASP A 141 -9.67 6.60 -1.79
CA ASP A 141 -10.61 6.87 -0.70
C ASP A 141 -11.66 5.74 -0.60
N ALA A 142 -12.19 5.28 -1.73
CA ALA A 142 -13.14 4.15 -1.77
C ALA A 142 -12.54 2.84 -1.23
N LEU A 143 -11.26 2.57 -1.52
CA LEU A 143 -10.55 1.37 -1.07
C LEU A 143 -10.22 1.40 0.43
N THR A 144 -9.99 2.57 1.01
CA THR A 144 -9.47 2.71 2.38
C THR A 144 -10.55 2.95 3.44
N THR A 145 -11.75 3.39 3.06
CA THR A 145 -12.78 3.86 4.00
C THR A 145 -13.89 2.84 4.31
N SER A 146 -13.96 1.72 3.60
CA SER A 146 -15.09 0.78 3.73
C SER A 146 -14.66 -0.68 3.67
N GLN A 147 -15.45 -1.57 4.29
CA GLN A 147 -15.31 -3.02 4.14
C GLN A 147 -15.47 -3.47 2.68
N ALA A 148 -16.23 -2.71 1.87
CA ALA A 148 -16.31 -2.91 0.43
C ALA A 148 -14.98 -2.64 -0.29
N GLY A 149 -14.12 -1.80 0.27
CA GLY A 149 -12.78 -1.52 -0.24
C GLY A 149 -11.85 -2.73 -0.17
N GLU A 150 -11.93 -3.53 0.90
CA GLU A 150 -11.16 -4.77 1.03
C GLU A 150 -11.58 -5.81 -0.02
N VAL A 151 -12.89 -5.96 -0.25
CA VAL A 151 -13.42 -6.84 -1.30
C VAL A 151 -12.98 -6.38 -2.68
N MET A 152 -12.97 -5.06 -2.93
CA MET A 152 -12.51 -4.48 -4.19
C MET A 152 -11.00 -4.72 -4.40
N ALA A 153 -10.18 -4.54 -3.36
CA ALA A 153 -8.74 -4.83 -3.41
C ALA A 153 -8.48 -6.33 -3.65
N GLN A 154 -9.22 -7.22 -2.99
CA GLN A 154 -9.11 -8.66 -3.18
C GLN A 154 -9.51 -9.07 -4.61
N ARG A 155 -10.59 -8.50 -5.13
CA ARG A 155 -10.99 -8.70 -6.53
C ARG A 155 -9.90 -8.22 -7.49
N PHE A 156 -9.36 -7.03 -7.26
CA PHE A 156 -8.28 -6.50 -8.09
C PHE A 156 -7.08 -7.47 -8.12
N LEU A 157 -6.62 -7.94 -6.96
CA LEU A 157 -5.52 -8.90 -6.87
C LEU A 157 -5.83 -10.22 -7.59
N SER A 158 -7.07 -10.70 -7.53
CA SER A 158 -7.50 -11.95 -8.21
C SER A 158 -7.39 -11.87 -9.73
N GLU A 159 -7.45 -10.65 -10.27
CA GLU A 159 -7.44 -10.38 -11.71
C GLU A 159 -6.02 -10.15 -12.24
N LEU A 160 -5.02 -10.06 -11.37
CA LEU A 160 -3.63 -9.88 -11.75
C LEU A 160 -3.00 -11.20 -12.26
N VAL A 161 -2.11 -11.05 -13.22
CA VAL A 161 -1.37 -12.14 -13.86
C VAL A 161 0.09 -11.73 -13.92
N LEU A 162 0.97 -12.59 -13.43
CA LEU A 162 2.42 -12.46 -13.50
C LEU A 162 2.94 -13.48 -14.49
N ASP A 163 3.58 -13.05 -15.57
CA ASP A 163 4.23 -13.94 -16.56
C ASP A 163 3.29 -15.07 -17.06
N GLY A 164 2.00 -14.77 -17.24
CA GLY A 164 0.97 -15.72 -17.66
C GLY A 164 0.43 -16.63 -16.54
N THR A 165 0.98 -16.55 -15.32
CA THR A 165 0.53 -17.29 -14.14
C THR A 165 -0.44 -16.45 -13.31
N LYS A 166 -1.59 -17.02 -12.96
CA LYS A 166 -2.57 -16.33 -12.10
C LYS A 166 -2.05 -16.21 -10.67
N VAL A 167 -2.35 -15.08 -10.06
CA VAL A 167 -2.14 -14.87 -8.63
C VAL A 167 -3.06 -15.80 -7.85
N ASN A 168 -2.50 -16.69 -7.03
CA ASN A 168 -3.28 -17.44 -6.05
C ASN A 168 -3.63 -16.49 -4.89
N LEU A 169 -4.88 -16.48 -4.43
CA LEU A 169 -5.30 -15.64 -3.31
C LEU A 169 -5.49 -16.46 -2.04
N ILE A 170 -5.26 -15.82 -0.89
CA ILE A 170 -5.75 -16.36 0.39
C ILE A 170 -7.28 -16.31 0.31
N PRO A 171 -7.99 -17.44 0.50
CA PRO A 171 -9.44 -17.41 0.60
C PRO A 171 -9.84 -16.49 1.77
N PRO A 172 -10.89 -15.66 1.63
CA PRO A 172 -11.31 -14.79 2.71
C PRO A 172 -11.56 -15.63 3.96
N ALA A 173 -10.99 -15.23 5.10
CA ALA A 173 -11.27 -15.87 6.37
C ALA A 173 -12.79 -15.79 6.59
N VAL A 174 -13.45 -16.94 6.67
CA VAL A 174 -14.88 -17.00 7.02
C VAL A 174 -14.98 -16.53 8.47
N ILE A 175 -15.34 -15.26 8.68
CA ILE A 175 -15.65 -14.75 10.00
C ILE A 175 -16.99 -15.38 10.39
N PRO A 176 -17.05 -16.26 11.41
CA PRO A 176 -18.34 -16.77 11.87
C PRO A 176 -19.17 -15.59 12.38
N ILE A 177 -20.40 -15.49 11.88
CA ILE A 177 -21.43 -14.52 12.31
C ILE A 177 -21.98 -14.96 13.67
#